data_AF-A0A953DLB4-F1
#
_entry.id   AF-A0A953DLB4-F1
#
_cell.length_a   1.000
_cell.length_b   1.000
_cell.length_c   1.000
_cell.angle_alpha   90.00
_cell.angle_beta   90.00
_cell.angle_gamma   90.00
#
_symmetry.space_group_name_H-M   'P 1'
#
loop_
_entity.id
_entity.type
_entity.pdbx_description
1 polymer ?
#
loop_
_entity_poly.entity_id
_entity_poly.type
_entity_poly.pdbx_seq_one_letter_code
_entity_poly.pdbx_strand_id
1 'polypeptide(L)'
;MLSQLLAATALLFTVGVHPGEYSEKSLCDLWAGARCHATACMPDGKQRCADVSAQCRGASNATVPSKDHAERVATCARALLKAHCGDPLPAECEGVDGP
;
A
#
# COMPACT_ATOMS: atom_id res chain seq x y z
N MET A 1 18.97 7.64 -31.58
CA MET A 1 17.74 7.46 -30.79
C MET A 1 18.15 6.98 -29.41
N LEU A 2 18.41 7.91 -28.50
CA LEU A 2 18.88 7.64 -27.14
C LEU A 2 17.81 8.17 -26.19
N SER A 3 16.77 7.39 -25.97
CA SER A 3 15.69 7.75 -25.05
C SER A 3 15.38 6.55 -24.18
N GLN A 4 15.21 6.83 -22.88
CA GLN A 4 14.51 6.02 -21.88
C GLN A 4 15.37 5.12 -20.98
N LEU A 5 16.22 5.75 -20.16
CA LEU A 5 16.69 5.18 -18.90
C LEU A 5 16.84 6.37 -17.95
N LEU A 6 15.80 6.72 -17.18
CA LEU A 6 15.85 7.54 -15.95
C LEU A 6 14.42 7.88 -15.50
N ALA A 7 13.69 6.89 -14.97
CA ALA A 7 12.43 7.13 -14.25
C ALA A 7 12.20 6.11 -13.13
N ALA A 8 13.27 5.62 -12.49
CA ALA A 8 13.20 4.60 -11.44
C ALA A 8 13.71 5.08 -10.08
N THR A 9 13.71 6.39 -9.83
CA THR A 9 14.22 6.99 -8.57
C THR A 9 13.14 7.60 -7.69
N ALA A 10 11.85 7.48 -8.04
CA ALA A 10 10.77 8.20 -7.35
C ALA A 10 10.14 7.49 -6.13
N LEU A 11 10.62 6.31 -5.69
CA LEU A 11 9.89 5.52 -4.68
C LEU A 11 10.67 5.19 -3.39
N LEU A 12 11.80 5.82 -3.12
CA LEU A 12 12.63 5.51 -1.94
C LEU A 12 12.38 6.40 -0.69
N PHE A 13 11.31 7.18 -0.64
CA PHE A 13 11.05 8.10 0.48
C PHE A 13 9.79 7.77 1.29
N THR A 14 9.71 6.57 1.88
CA THR A 14 8.80 6.34 3.04
C THR A 14 9.43 5.40 4.07
N VAL A 15 10.73 5.50 4.27
CA VAL A 15 11.39 4.85 5.42
C VAL A 15 11.17 5.73 6.65
N GLY A 16 10.08 5.50 7.39
CA GLY A 16 9.97 6.01 8.77
C GLY A 16 8.69 6.74 9.17
N VAL A 17 7.53 6.46 8.58
CA VAL A 17 6.26 6.94 9.17
C VAL A 17 5.92 6.11 10.40
N HIS A 18 5.97 6.74 11.58
CA HIS A 18 5.46 6.17 12.82
C HIS A 18 3.94 6.01 12.74
N PRO A 19 3.36 4.98 13.38
CA PRO A 19 1.92 4.71 13.30
C PRO A 19 0.99 5.85 13.74
N GLY A 20 1.47 6.77 14.57
CA GLY A 20 0.71 7.97 14.97
C GLY A 20 0.79 9.15 13.97
N GLU A 21 1.53 9.01 12.87
CA GLU A 21 1.81 10.10 11.92
C GLU A 21 1.51 9.73 10.46
N TYR A 22 0.75 8.65 10.23
CA TYR A 22 0.28 8.36 8.88
C TYR A 22 -0.66 9.48 8.43
N SER A 23 -0.27 10.22 7.39
CA SER A 23 -1.25 10.93 6.57
C SER A 23 -2.07 9.92 5.79
N GLU A 24 -3.34 10.23 5.50
CA GLU A 24 -4.22 9.36 4.70
C GLU A 24 -3.55 8.93 3.39
N LYS A 25 -2.87 9.85 2.70
CA LYS A 25 -2.07 9.52 1.52
C LYS A 25 -0.93 8.53 1.78
N SER A 26 -0.15 8.71 2.84
CA SER A 26 0.96 7.79 3.15
C SER A 26 0.48 6.38 3.53
N LEU A 27 -0.68 6.30 4.20
CA LEU A 27 -1.34 5.05 4.54
C LEU A 27 -1.89 4.36 3.29
N CYS A 28 -2.49 5.13 2.39
CA CYS A 28 -2.89 4.72 1.04
C CYS A 28 -1.74 4.17 0.21
N ASP A 29 -0.62 4.87 0.12
CA ASP A 29 0.54 4.43 -0.66
C ASP A 29 1.10 3.09 -0.10
N LEU A 30 1.14 2.95 1.24
CA LEU A 30 1.54 1.70 1.90
C LEU A 30 0.57 0.55 1.63
N TRP A 31 -0.74 0.79 1.78
CA TRP A 31 -1.79 -0.19 1.52
C TRP A 31 -1.79 -0.65 0.07
N ALA A 32 -1.74 0.29 -0.88
CA ALA A 32 -1.71 0.00 -2.30
C ALA A 32 -0.47 -0.83 -2.68
N GLY A 33 0.71 -0.43 -2.22
CA GLY A 33 1.95 -1.20 -2.45
C GLY A 33 1.87 -2.63 -1.91
N ALA A 34 1.35 -2.80 -0.70
CA ALA A 34 1.18 -4.11 -0.07
C ALA A 34 0.17 -5.01 -0.81
N ARG A 35 -0.99 -4.47 -1.18
CA ARG A 35 -2.00 -5.16 -1.98
C ARG A 35 -1.47 -5.54 -3.36
N CYS A 36 -0.76 -4.64 -4.02
CA CYS A 36 -0.11 -4.93 -5.30
C CYS A 36 0.91 -6.07 -5.15
N HIS A 37 1.74 -6.03 -4.10
CA HIS A 37 2.74 -7.06 -3.84
C HIS A 37 2.12 -8.44 -3.64
N ALA A 38 1.13 -8.55 -2.75
CA ALA A 38 0.46 -9.79 -2.42
C ALA A 38 -0.34 -10.40 -3.59
N THR A 39 -0.63 -9.61 -4.62
CA THR A 39 -1.44 -10.02 -5.78
C THR A 39 -0.67 -10.07 -7.11
N ALA A 40 0.61 -9.73 -7.12
CA ALA A 40 1.41 -9.58 -8.35
C ALA A 40 1.52 -10.85 -9.22
N CYS A 41 1.45 -12.02 -8.60
CA CYS A 41 1.51 -13.34 -9.21
C CYS A 41 0.16 -13.83 -9.76
N MET A 42 -0.94 -13.16 -9.43
CA MET A 42 -2.25 -13.54 -9.94
C MET A 42 -2.43 -13.06 -11.40
N PRO A 43 -3.21 -13.79 -12.21
CA PRO A 43 -3.43 -13.45 -13.62
C PRO A 43 -4.05 -12.06 -13.83
N ASP A 44 -4.80 -11.55 -12.84
CA ASP A 44 -5.41 -10.23 -12.79
C ASP A 44 -4.66 -9.24 -11.86
N GLY A 45 -3.45 -9.58 -11.41
CA GLY A 45 -2.69 -8.79 -10.43
C GLY A 45 -2.44 -7.34 -10.85
N LYS A 46 -2.19 -7.10 -12.14
CA LYS A 46 -2.03 -5.74 -12.69
C LYS A 46 -3.33 -4.91 -12.58
N GLN A 47 -4.47 -5.52 -12.86
CA GLN A 47 -5.77 -4.87 -12.75
C GLN A 47 -6.08 -4.56 -11.28
N ARG A 48 -5.90 -5.54 -10.39
CA ARG A 48 -6.11 -5.36 -8.94
C ARG A 48 -5.23 -4.26 -8.37
N CYS A 49 -3.96 -4.21 -8.78
CA CYS A 49 -3.05 -3.16 -8.37
C CYS A 49 -3.51 -1.78 -8.85
N ALA A 50 -3.96 -1.68 -10.12
CA ALA A 50 -4.50 -0.45 -10.67
C ALA A 50 -5.76 0.03 -9.94
N ASP A 51 -6.67 -0.89 -9.60
CA ASP A 51 -7.92 -0.59 -8.90
C ASP A 51 -7.65 -0.07 -7.48
N VAL A 52 -6.76 -0.73 -6.72
CA VAL A 52 -6.38 -0.28 -5.38
C VAL A 52 -5.62 1.06 -5.45
N SER A 53 -4.73 1.22 -6.43
CA SER A 53 -4.03 2.49 -6.63
C SER A 53 -5.00 3.62 -7.00
N ALA A 54 -6.06 3.33 -7.76
CA ALA A 54 -7.08 4.31 -8.14
C ALA A 54 -7.90 4.77 -6.93
N GLN A 55 -8.27 3.85 -6.03
CA GLN A 55 -8.92 4.17 -4.76
C GLN A 55 -8.07 5.16 -3.93
N CYS A 56 -6.75 5.02 -4.02
CA CYS A 56 -5.79 5.85 -3.28
C CYS A 56 -5.44 7.20 -3.95
N ARG A 57 -5.83 7.46 -5.22
CA ARG A 57 -5.46 8.70 -5.93
C ARG A 57 -6.12 9.96 -5.38
N GLY A 58 -7.26 9.82 -4.71
CA GLY A 58 -7.99 10.93 -4.08
C GLY A 58 -7.55 11.25 -2.66
N ALA A 59 -6.66 10.44 -2.09
CA ALA A 59 -6.26 10.56 -0.69
C ALA A 59 -5.47 11.85 -0.44
N SER A 60 -5.90 12.62 0.56
CA SER A 60 -5.30 13.91 0.92
C SER A 60 -4.20 13.71 1.95
N ASN A 61 -3.13 14.52 1.89
CA ASN A 61 -2.17 14.59 3.00
C ASN A 61 -2.72 15.33 4.22
N ALA A 62 -3.82 16.07 4.07
CA ALA A 62 -4.39 16.90 5.13
C ALA A 62 -5.29 16.12 6.10
N THR A 63 -5.80 14.96 5.68
CA THR A 63 -6.62 14.11 6.54
C THR A 63 -5.72 13.18 7.34
N VAL A 64 -5.88 13.19 8.66
CA VAL A 64 -5.21 12.26 9.56
C VAL A 64 -6.24 11.20 9.97
N PRO A 65 -6.10 9.94 9.52
CA PRO A 65 -6.97 8.85 9.96
C PRO A 65 -6.82 8.63 11.47
N SER A 66 -7.84 8.03 12.10
CA SER A 66 -7.74 7.69 13.52
C SER A 66 -6.56 6.74 13.75
N LYS A 67 -5.84 6.93 14.86
CA LYS A 67 -4.62 6.18 15.16
C LYS A 67 -4.83 4.67 15.11
N ASP A 68 -5.91 4.17 15.71
CA ASP A 68 -6.23 2.73 15.74
C ASP A 68 -6.53 2.17 14.35
N HIS A 69 -7.13 2.97 13.46
CA HIS A 69 -7.38 2.57 12.08
C HIS A 69 -6.08 2.56 11.27
N ALA A 70 -5.27 3.61 11.39
CA ALA A 70 -3.96 3.70 10.74
C ALA A 70 -3.02 2.57 11.16
N GLU A 71 -3.00 2.23 12.45
CA GLU A 71 -2.21 1.11 12.98
C GLU A 71 -2.64 -0.23 12.42
N ARG A 72 -3.95 -0.51 12.33
CA ARG A 72 -4.48 -1.73 11.73
C ARG A 72 -4.12 -1.86 10.26
N VAL A 73 -4.36 -0.80 9.48
CA VAL A 73 -4.05 -0.78 8.03
C VAL A 73 -2.54 -0.94 7.81
N ALA A 74 -1.71 -0.23 8.56
CA ALA A 74 -0.27 -0.34 8.45
C ALA A 74 0.26 -1.72 8.86
N THR A 75 -0.30 -2.33 9.92
CA THR A 75 0.08 -3.67 10.38
C THR A 75 -0.26 -4.71 9.32
N CYS A 76 -1.49 -4.69 8.80
CA CYS A 76 -1.89 -5.56 7.70
C CYS A 76 -1.00 -5.37 6.46
N ALA A 77 -0.77 -4.12 6.03
CA ALA A 77 0.06 -3.84 4.87
C ALA A 77 1.50 -4.38 5.03
N ARG A 78 2.08 -4.25 6.23
CA ARG A 78 3.39 -4.85 6.54
C ARG A 78 3.37 -6.37 6.54
N ALA A 79 2.28 -7.00 7.00
CA ALA A 79 2.11 -8.45 6.95
C ALA A 79 2.03 -8.93 5.49
N LEU A 80 1.24 -8.26 4.64
CA LEU A 80 1.12 -8.55 3.22
C LEU A 80 2.45 -8.40 2.45
N LEU A 81 3.29 -7.43 2.82
CA LEU A 81 4.63 -7.27 2.24
C LEU A 81 5.62 -8.37 2.66
N LYS A 82 5.33 -9.11 3.74
CA LYS A 82 6.14 -10.25 4.20
C LYS A 82 5.61 -11.58 3.68
N ALA A 83 4.33 -11.66 3.34
CA ALA A 83 3.70 -12.85 2.79
C ALA A 83 4.17 -13.10 1.36
N HIS A 84 4.19 -14.36 0.92
CA HIS A 84 4.42 -14.68 -0.47
C HIS A 84 3.15 -14.36 -1.29
N CYS A 85 3.35 -14.04 -2.56
CA CYS A 85 2.22 -13.77 -3.41
C CYS A 85 1.35 -15.02 -3.58
N GLY A 86 0.03 -14.85 -3.43
CA GLY A 86 -0.94 -15.94 -3.50
C GLY A 86 -1.14 -16.69 -2.18
N ASP A 87 -0.39 -16.32 -1.13
CA ASP A 87 -0.65 -16.83 0.22
C ASP A 87 -2.05 -16.40 0.71
N PRO A 88 -2.66 -17.17 1.63
CA PRO A 88 -3.87 -16.74 2.30
C PRO A 88 -3.66 -15.40 3.02
N LEU A 89 -4.75 -14.66 3.17
CA LEU A 89 -4.72 -13.35 3.83
C LEU A 89 -4.21 -13.50 5.28
N PRO A 90 -3.23 -12.70 5.72
CA PRO A 90 -2.75 -12.73 7.11
C PRO A 90 -3.85 -12.40 8.11
N ALA A 91 -3.78 -12.95 9.32
CA ALA A 91 -4.79 -12.71 10.36
C ALA A 91 -4.88 -11.22 10.75
N GLU A 92 -3.78 -10.48 10.65
CA GLU A 92 -3.72 -9.05 10.92
C GLU A 92 -4.50 -8.21 9.90
N CYS A 93 -4.89 -8.80 8.77
CA CYS A 93 -5.68 -8.19 7.72
C CYS A 93 -7.17 -8.52 7.79
N GLU A 94 -7.59 -9.36 8.74
CA GLU A 94 -9.01 -9.69 8.92
C GLU A 94 -9.79 -8.42 9.31
N GLY A 95 -10.82 -8.07 8.52
CA GLY A 95 -11.62 -6.85 8.75
C GLY A 95 -10.87 -5.54 8.47
N VAL A 96 -9.81 -5.57 7.64
CA VAL A 96 -9.10 -4.38 7.18
C VAL A 96 -9.41 -4.16 5.69
N ASP A 97 -10.24 -3.15 5.40
CA ASP A 97 -10.67 -2.85 4.03
C ASP A 97 -9.75 -1.85 3.30
N GLY A 98 -8.89 -1.15 4.05
CA GLY A 98 -8.01 -0.09 3.57
C GLY A 98 -8.14 1.18 4.43
N PRO A 99 -7.38 2.24 4.06
CA PRO A 99 -7.45 3.56 4.66
C PRO A 99 -8.72 4.35 4.30
#